data_AF-A0A8W4FD55-F1
#
_entry.id   AF-A0A8W4FD55-F1
#
_cell.length_a   1.000
_cell.length_b   1.000
_cell.length_c   1.000
_cell.angle_alpha   90.00
_cell.angle_beta   90.00
_cell.angle_gamma   90.00
#
_symmetry.space_group_name_H-M   'P 1'
#
loop_
_entity.id
_entity.type
_entity.pdbx_description
1 polymer ?
#
loop_
_entity_poly.entity_id
_entity_poly.type
_entity_poly.pdbx_seq_one_letter_code
_entity_poly.pdbx_strand_id
1 'polypeptide(L)'
;THRPPMGGSGALWEALRGLLPPAKEELQLALGEKVDSSVVMLLQEAAELFYGGRTLECLQTCEALLDYSWEKLNTGPWQHVDKDWRRVYAFGCLLKAVCLCAPPGDAASVAAALKACDLGLLMGAAILGDILLKVAALLQRHLPSGKRPAPGPSREPPSAKVDVENPDVEKFPRFAEAPFLACVLCPGEMLFIPVKYWHYVRALDLSFSVSFWWS
;
A
#
# COMPACT_ATOMS: atom_id res chain seq x y z
N THR A 1 26.69 3.63 -21.54
CA THR A 1 26.94 3.53 -20.09
C THR A 1 26.42 2.19 -19.62
N HIS A 2 27.33 1.31 -19.17
CA HIS A 2 27.00 -0.05 -18.73
C HIS A 2 26.11 0.00 -17.48
N ARG A 3 24.90 -0.55 -17.58
CA ARG A 3 24.05 -0.86 -16.42
C ARG A 3 24.64 -2.11 -15.76
N PRO A 4 24.94 -2.12 -14.45
CA PRO A 4 25.44 -3.31 -13.79
C PRO A 4 24.36 -4.41 -13.81
N PRO A 5 24.74 -5.70 -13.75
CA PRO A 5 23.79 -6.80 -13.74
C PRO A 5 22.87 -6.66 -12.52
N MET A 6 21.56 -6.77 -12.75
CA MET A 6 20.54 -6.83 -11.71
C MET A 6 20.93 -7.94 -10.72
N GLY A 7 21.28 -7.58 -9.49
CA GLY A 7 21.64 -8.54 -8.45
C GLY A 7 20.49 -9.54 -8.24
N GLY A 8 20.83 -10.84 -8.19
CA GLY A 8 19.88 -11.93 -8.03
C GLY A 8 19.06 -11.84 -6.74
N SER A 9 18.14 -12.79 -6.52
CA SER A 9 17.25 -12.87 -5.33
C SER A 9 17.97 -12.60 -3.99
N GLY A 10 19.23 -13.01 -3.84
CA GLY A 10 20.03 -12.71 -2.65
C GLY A 10 20.32 -11.21 -2.42
N ALA A 11 20.55 -10.41 -3.47
CA ALA A 11 20.80 -8.97 -3.32
C ALA A 11 19.53 -8.21 -2.90
N LEU A 12 18.36 -8.64 -3.37
CA LEU A 12 17.07 -8.08 -2.93
C LEU A 12 16.82 -8.40 -1.45
N TRP A 13 17.04 -9.65 -1.04
CA TRP A 13 16.90 -10.08 0.35
C TRP A 13 17.77 -9.24 1.31
N GLU A 14 19.06 -9.07 1.00
CA GLU A 14 19.97 -8.27 1.82
C GLU A 14 19.54 -6.79 1.89
N ALA A 15 19.11 -6.22 0.76
CA ALA A 15 18.62 -4.84 0.74
C ALA A 15 17.33 -4.66 1.57
N LEU A 16 16.42 -5.64 1.54
CA LEU A 16 15.23 -5.64 2.39
C LEU A 16 15.59 -5.77 3.86
N ARG A 17 16.47 -6.72 4.23
CA ARG A 17 16.96 -6.89 5.60
C ARG A 17 17.62 -5.64 6.14
N GLY A 18 18.36 -4.90 5.31
CA GLY A 18 18.98 -3.63 5.67
C GLY A 18 18.01 -2.47 5.96
N LEU A 19 16.74 -2.58 5.55
CA LEU A 19 15.70 -1.60 5.91
C LEU A 19 15.08 -1.87 7.29
N LEU A 20 15.14 -3.11 7.78
CA LEU A 20 14.51 -3.52 9.02
C LEU A 20 15.46 -3.31 10.21
N PRO A 21 14.92 -3.10 11.42
CA PRO A 21 15.73 -3.10 12.63
C PRO A 21 16.52 -4.41 12.78
N PRO A 22 17.75 -4.37 13.33
CA PRO A 22 18.61 -5.54 13.42
C PRO A 22 18.11 -6.58 14.44
N ALA A 23 17.33 -6.15 15.43
CA ALA A 23 16.80 -6.98 16.51
C ALA A 23 15.28 -6.83 16.67
N LYS A 24 14.61 -7.86 17.19
CA LYS A 24 13.15 -7.89 17.37
C LYS A 24 12.65 -6.83 18.35
N GLU A 25 13.45 -6.51 19.38
CA GLU A 25 13.10 -5.56 20.43
C GLU A 25 12.88 -4.15 19.86
N GLU A 26 13.59 -3.82 18.79
CA GLU A 26 13.48 -2.54 18.10
C GLU A 26 12.22 -2.42 17.21
N LEU A 27 11.49 -3.52 16.97
CA LEU A 27 10.19 -3.46 16.31
C LEU A 27 9.12 -2.76 17.18
N GLN A 28 9.35 -2.64 18.49
CA GLN A 28 8.43 -1.99 19.44
C GLN A 28 6.98 -2.51 19.30
N LEU A 29 6.82 -3.83 19.39
CA LEU A 29 5.54 -4.55 19.26
C LEU A 29 4.61 -4.37 20.48
N ALA A 30 4.76 -3.30 21.24
CA ALA A 30 3.84 -2.95 22.32
C ALA A 30 2.51 -2.48 21.70
N LEU A 31 1.43 -3.21 22.01
CA LEU A 31 0.06 -2.96 21.60
C LEU A 31 -0.81 -2.74 22.84
N GLY A 32 -1.86 -1.95 22.70
CA GLY A 32 -2.82 -1.68 23.77
C GLY A 32 -3.81 -2.81 24.01
N GLU A 33 -4.63 -2.65 25.05
CA GLU A 33 -5.59 -3.66 25.56
C GLU A 33 -6.73 -3.99 24.58
N LYS A 34 -6.86 -3.24 23.48
CA LYS A 34 -7.88 -3.44 22.44
C LYS A 34 -7.57 -4.60 21.50
N VAL A 35 -6.31 -5.03 21.45
CA VAL A 35 -5.86 -6.20 20.70
C VAL A 35 -5.85 -7.41 21.62
N ASP A 36 -6.43 -8.51 21.17
CA ASP A 36 -6.51 -9.75 21.94
C ASP A 36 -5.10 -10.25 22.31
N SER A 37 -4.89 -10.68 23.56
CA SER A 37 -3.57 -11.09 24.05
C SER A 37 -2.95 -12.24 23.25
N SER A 38 -3.79 -13.14 22.72
CA SER A 38 -3.38 -14.22 21.82
C SER A 38 -2.77 -13.68 20.51
N VAL A 39 -3.30 -12.58 19.98
CA VAL A 39 -2.78 -11.94 18.76
C VAL A 39 -1.47 -11.23 19.04
N VAL A 40 -1.34 -10.60 20.21
CA VAL A 40 -0.06 -10.01 20.64
C VAL A 40 1.02 -11.10 20.72
N MET A 41 0.71 -12.24 21.34
CA MET A 41 1.62 -13.39 21.41
C MET A 41 1.97 -13.92 20.02
N LEU A 42 0.99 -14.07 19.13
CA LEU A 42 1.19 -14.55 17.77
C LEU A 42 2.06 -13.59 16.94
N LEU A 43 1.92 -12.28 17.13
CA LEU A 43 2.76 -11.27 16.49
C LEU A 43 4.21 -11.33 17.01
N GLN A 44 4.39 -11.51 18.32
CA GLN A 44 5.72 -11.72 18.91
C GLN A 44 6.36 -13.00 18.40
N GLU A 45 5.59 -14.09 18.25
CA GLU A 45 6.05 -15.35 17.68
C GLU A 45 6.46 -15.18 16.21
N ALA A 46 5.67 -14.47 15.39
CA ALA A 46 6.03 -14.18 14.00
C ALA A 46 7.36 -13.42 13.91
N ALA A 47 7.56 -12.42 14.78
CA ALA A 47 8.83 -11.70 14.86
C ALA A 47 9.99 -12.62 15.30
N GLU A 48 9.78 -13.49 16.28
CA GLU A 48 10.79 -14.46 16.71
C GLU A 48 11.20 -15.39 15.58
N LEU A 49 10.23 -15.97 14.87
CA LEU A 49 10.45 -16.84 13.72
C LEU A 49 11.19 -16.10 12.60
N PHE A 50 10.83 -14.84 12.36
CA PHE A 50 11.48 -13.98 11.36
C PHE A 50 12.96 -13.75 11.67
N TYR A 51 13.29 -13.32 12.89
CA TYR A 51 14.67 -13.06 13.30
C TYR A 51 15.47 -14.35 13.52
N GLY A 52 14.80 -15.46 13.86
CA GLY A 52 15.38 -16.80 13.94
C GLY A 52 15.60 -17.49 12.59
N GLY A 53 15.25 -16.85 11.47
CA GLY A 53 15.46 -17.40 10.12
C GLY A 53 14.48 -18.50 9.71
N ARG A 54 13.38 -18.69 10.45
CA ARG A 54 12.32 -19.68 10.17
C ARG A 54 11.27 -19.11 9.23
N THR A 55 11.69 -18.80 8.00
CA THR A 55 10.86 -18.06 7.02
C THR A 55 9.50 -18.70 6.74
N LEU A 56 9.44 -20.03 6.59
CA LEU A 56 8.18 -20.72 6.24
C LEU A 56 7.15 -20.64 7.39
N GLU A 57 7.60 -20.89 8.62
CA GLU A 57 6.74 -20.79 9.80
C GLU A 57 6.32 -19.34 10.03
N CYS A 58 7.25 -18.38 9.87
CA CYS A 58 6.92 -16.96 9.93
C CYS A 58 5.82 -16.59 8.91
N LEU A 59 5.88 -17.12 7.68
CA LEU A 59 4.84 -16.88 6.67
C LEU A 59 3.48 -17.42 7.11
N GLN A 60 3.44 -18.64 7.64
CA GLN A 60 2.20 -19.27 8.14
C GLN A 60 1.61 -18.47 9.30
N THR A 61 2.45 -18.05 10.25
CA THR A 61 2.03 -17.21 11.38
C THR A 61 1.53 -15.84 10.90
N CYS A 62 2.21 -15.23 9.91
CA CYS A 62 1.76 -13.98 9.30
C CYS A 62 0.43 -14.13 8.57
N GLU A 63 0.15 -15.26 7.93
CA GLU A 63 -1.14 -15.52 7.29
C GLU A 63 -2.28 -15.56 8.30
N ALA A 64 -2.12 -16.31 9.39
CA ALA A 64 -3.10 -16.33 10.47
C ALA A 64 -3.32 -14.94 11.09
N LEU A 65 -2.24 -14.16 11.29
CA LEU A 65 -2.31 -12.78 11.78
C LEU A 65 -3.11 -11.89 10.83
N LEU A 66 -2.83 -11.97 9.52
CA LEU A 66 -3.48 -11.16 8.50
C LEU A 66 -4.96 -11.49 8.35
N ASP A 67 -5.31 -12.77 8.37
CA ASP A 67 -6.71 -13.21 8.28
C ASP A 67 -7.52 -12.69 9.47
N TYR A 68 -7.01 -12.87 10.70
CA TYR A 68 -7.70 -12.41 11.90
C TYR A 68 -7.79 -10.89 11.98
N SER A 69 -6.68 -10.19 11.72
CA SER A 69 -6.69 -8.72 11.77
C SER A 69 -7.51 -8.12 10.65
N TRP A 70 -7.58 -8.73 9.45
CA TRP A 70 -8.48 -8.31 8.38
C TRP A 70 -9.94 -8.29 8.84
N GLU A 71 -10.41 -9.36 9.49
CA GLU A 71 -11.77 -9.42 10.02
C GLU A 71 -12.04 -8.28 11.01
N LYS A 72 -11.09 -8.03 11.93
CA LYS A 72 -11.22 -6.94 12.91
C LYS A 72 -11.24 -5.56 12.26
N LEU A 73 -10.41 -5.33 11.24
CA LEU A 73 -10.38 -4.08 10.48
C LEU A 73 -11.67 -3.85 9.68
N ASN A 74 -12.38 -4.92 9.32
CA ASN A 74 -13.62 -4.86 8.53
C ASN A 74 -14.90 -5.09 9.36
N THR A 75 -14.79 -5.13 10.69
CA THR A 75 -15.95 -5.25 11.58
C THR A 75 -16.48 -3.85 11.95
N GLY A 76 -17.39 -3.34 11.13
CA GLY A 76 -18.09 -2.08 11.39
C GLY A 76 -17.46 -0.85 10.73
N PRO A 77 -17.88 0.37 11.12
CA PRO A 77 -17.39 1.61 10.51
C PRO A 77 -15.88 1.79 10.68
N TRP A 78 -15.17 2.11 9.59
CA TRP A 78 -13.71 2.29 9.58
C TRP A 78 -13.19 3.29 10.62
N GLN A 79 -13.95 4.34 10.91
CA GLN A 79 -13.60 5.35 11.92
C GLN A 79 -13.48 4.80 13.35
N HIS A 80 -14.07 3.64 13.64
CA HIS A 80 -14.01 2.99 14.95
C HIS A 80 -12.91 1.93 15.04
N VAL A 81 -12.20 1.67 13.95
CA VAL A 81 -11.11 0.70 13.92
C VAL A 81 -9.95 1.23 14.76
N ASP A 82 -9.56 0.45 15.76
CA ASP A 82 -8.46 0.81 16.64
C ASP A 82 -7.12 0.87 15.89
N LYS A 83 -6.28 1.84 16.24
CA LYS A 83 -4.97 2.02 15.60
C LYS A 83 -4.05 0.83 15.83
N ASP A 84 -4.17 0.12 16.94
CA ASP A 84 -3.33 -1.05 17.21
C ASP A 84 -3.70 -2.25 16.34
N TRP A 85 -4.99 -2.43 15.99
CA TRP A 85 -5.38 -3.42 14.97
C TRP A 85 -4.75 -3.11 13.60
N ARG A 86 -4.66 -1.82 13.24
CA ARG A 86 -3.98 -1.38 12.02
C ARG A 86 -2.47 -1.58 12.09
N ARG A 87 -1.85 -1.45 13.27
CA ARG A 87 -0.43 -1.78 13.48
C ARG A 87 -0.18 -3.29 13.33
N VAL A 88 -1.04 -4.14 13.90
CA VAL A 88 -0.97 -5.61 13.74
C VAL A 88 -0.97 -5.97 12.26
N TYR A 89 -1.94 -5.44 11.50
CA TYR A 89 -2.05 -5.71 10.07
C TYR A 89 -0.82 -5.22 9.30
N ALA A 90 -0.31 -4.03 9.61
CA ALA A 90 0.90 -3.48 8.99
C ALA A 90 2.15 -4.33 9.25
N PHE A 91 2.37 -4.79 10.50
CA PHE A 91 3.49 -5.67 10.82
C PHE A 91 3.35 -7.05 10.14
N GLY A 92 2.14 -7.64 10.11
CA GLY A 92 1.89 -8.88 9.39
C GLY A 92 2.23 -8.75 7.90
N CYS A 93 1.82 -7.65 7.26
CA CYS A 93 2.15 -7.34 5.88
C CYS A 93 3.66 -7.19 5.66
N LEU A 94 4.36 -6.47 6.55
CA LEU A 94 5.80 -6.25 6.48
C LEU A 94 6.57 -7.57 6.56
N LEU A 95 6.31 -8.36 7.60
CA LEU A 95 7.00 -9.64 7.83
C LEU A 95 6.71 -10.61 6.67
N LYS A 96 5.45 -10.73 6.25
CA LYS A 96 5.07 -11.55 5.08
C LYS A 96 5.81 -11.12 3.82
N ALA A 97 5.82 -9.83 3.50
CA ALA A 97 6.47 -9.31 2.30
C ALA A 97 7.96 -9.63 2.27
N VAL A 98 8.67 -9.43 3.39
CA VAL A 98 10.09 -9.72 3.47
C VAL A 98 10.34 -11.23 3.37
N CYS A 99 9.58 -12.06 4.10
CA CYS A 99 9.71 -13.51 4.03
C CYS A 99 9.49 -14.09 2.63
N LEU A 100 8.54 -13.55 1.86
CA LEU A 100 8.29 -13.96 0.48
C LEU A 100 9.51 -13.70 -0.43
N CYS A 101 10.37 -12.74 -0.08
CA CYS A 101 11.58 -12.43 -0.83
C CYS A 101 12.83 -13.21 -0.36
N ALA A 102 12.68 -14.13 0.60
CA ALA A 102 13.80 -14.99 1.01
C ALA A 102 14.23 -15.94 -0.13
N PRO A 103 15.53 -16.24 -0.27
CA PRO A 103 16.03 -17.15 -1.30
C PRO A 103 15.48 -18.59 -1.15
N PRO A 104 15.17 -19.30 -2.25
CA PRO A 104 15.19 -18.85 -3.64
C PRO A 104 13.90 -18.09 -4.00
N GLY A 105 13.95 -16.76 -4.05
CA GLY A 105 12.81 -15.92 -4.42
C GLY A 105 12.68 -15.78 -5.94
N ASP A 106 11.45 -15.82 -6.44
CA ASP A 106 11.11 -15.65 -7.86
C ASP A 106 10.27 -14.38 -8.10
N ALA A 107 9.99 -14.08 -9.37
CA ALA A 107 9.22 -12.89 -9.74
C ALA A 107 7.78 -12.92 -9.19
N ALA A 108 7.19 -14.12 -9.06
CA ALA A 108 5.85 -14.28 -8.48
C ALA A 108 5.85 -13.92 -6.99
N SER A 109 6.89 -14.34 -6.26
CA SER A 109 7.07 -14.04 -4.84
C SER A 109 7.29 -12.55 -4.60
N VAL A 110 8.06 -11.87 -5.47
CA VAL A 110 8.22 -10.40 -5.43
C VAL A 110 6.89 -9.68 -5.69
N ALA A 111 6.09 -10.15 -6.65
CA ALA A 111 4.76 -9.60 -6.91
C ALA A 111 3.80 -9.79 -5.71
N ALA A 112 3.83 -10.97 -5.08
CA ALA A 112 3.06 -11.25 -3.88
C ALA A 112 3.51 -10.39 -2.68
N ALA A 113 4.82 -10.18 -2.53
CA ALA A 113 5.37 -9.29 -1.51
C ALA A 113 4.93 -7.83 -1.71
N LEU A 114 4.90 -7.35 -2.97
CA LEU A 114 4.42 -6.02 -3.29
C LEU A 114 2.93 -5.88 -2.95
N LYS A 115 2.12 -6.87 -3.30
CA LYS A 115 0.69 -6.91 -2.93
C LYS A 115 0.50 -6.85 -1.41
N ALA A 116 1.32 -7.58 -0.64
CA ALA A 116 1.27 -7.52 0.82
C ALA A 116 1.60 -6.11 1.34
N CYS A 117 2.59 -5.43 0.74
CA CYS A 117 2.92 -4.04 1.09
C CYS A 117 1.78 -3.09 0.77
N ASP A 118 1.17 -3.20 -0.42
CA ASP A 118 0.05 -2.34 -0.84
C ASP A 118 -1.15 -2.49 0.10
N LEU A 119 -1.48 -3.71 0.51
CA LEU A 119 -2.52 -3.96 1.51
C LEU A 119 -2.17 -3.34 2.86
N GLY A 120 -0.91 -3.48 3.30
CA GLY A 120 -0.44 -2.89 4.54
C GLY A 120 -0.46 -1.36 4.52
N LEU A 121 -0.15 -0.72 3.39
CA LEU A 121 -0.24 0.73 3.21
C LEU A 121 -1.68 1.21 3.17
N LEU A 122 -2.59 0.42 2.58
CA LEU A 122 -4.00 0.76 2.46
C LEU A 122 -4.74 0.62 3.80
N MET A 123 -4.55 -0.51 4.48
CA MET A 123 -5.34 -0.92 5.64
C MET A 123 -4.61 -0.69 6.96
N GLY A 124 -3.29 -0.81 6.95
CA GLY A 124 -2.45 -0.73 8.14
C GLY A 124 -2.20 0.69 8.63
N ALA A 125 -1.50 0.79 9.75
CA ALA A 125 -0.96 2.04 10.27
C ALA A 125 0.47 2.25 9.78
N ALA A 126 0.92 3.51 9.74
CA ALA A 126 2.32 3.82 9.53
C ALA A 126 3.16 3.24 10.69
N ILE A 127 4.15 2.41 10.37
CA ILE A 127 5.06 1.77 11.32
C ILE A 127 6.50 2.00 10.87
N LEU A 128 7.42 2.06 11.85
CA LEU A 128 8.88 2.15 11.62
C LEU A 128 9.29 3.24 10.60
N GLY A 129 8.64 4.41 10.64
CA GLY A 129 8.90 5.51 9.72
C GLY A 129 8.62 5.14 8.26
N ASP A 130 7.38 4.74 7.99
CA ASP A 130 6.85 4.37 6.66
C ASP A 130 7.64 3.25 5.97
N ILE A 131 8.04 2.24 6.74
CA ILE A 131 8.88 1.15 6.23
C ILE A 131 8.23 0.40 5.06
N LEU A 132 6.91 0.20 5.08
CA LEU A 132 6.19 -0.46 3.99
C LEU A 132 6.31 0.31 2.66
N LEU A 133 6.37 1.64 2.71
CA LEU A 133 6.59 2.46 1.52
C LEU A 133 8.01 2.26 0.96
N LYS A 134 9.00 2.20 1.85
CA LYS A 134 10.40 1.94 1.49
C LYS A 134 10.58 0.54 0.91
N VAL A 135 9.94 -0.46 1.51
CA VAL A 135 9.92 -1.85 1.03
C VAL A 135 9.25 -1.94 -0.34
N ALA A 136 8.05 -1.37 -0.51
CA ALA A 136 7.34 -1.36 -1.79
C ALA A 136 8.19 -0.70 -2.90
N ALA A 137 8.81 0.45 -2.61
CA ALA A 137 9.68 1.13 -3.55
C ALA A 137 10.90 0.28 -3.95
N LEU A 138 11.48 -0.49 -3.01
CA LEU A 138 12.55 -1.42 -3.30
C LEU A 138 12.06 -2.58 -4.18
N LEU A 139 10.94 -3.21 -3.85
CA LEU A 139 10.35 -4.32 -4.62
C LEU A 139 10.03 -3.91 -6.06
N GLN A 140 9.44 -2.72 -6.26
CA GLN A 140 9.11 -2.18 -7.58
C GLN A 140 10.33 -2.01 -8.49
N ARG A 141 11.52 -1.75 -7.93
CA ARG A 141 12.76 -1.64 -8.71
C ARG A 141 13.27 -3.00 -9.22
N HIS A 142 12.88 -4.08 -8.55
CA HIS A 142 13.30 -5.46 -8.85
C HIS A 142 12.27 -6.25 -9.65
N LEU A 143 11.00 -5.83 -9.66
CA LEU A 143 10.05 -6.31 -10.63
C LEU A 143 10.55 -5.93 -12.03
N PRO A 144 10.66 -6.88 -12.98
CA PRO A 144 10.79 -6.50 -14.37
C PRO A 144 9.64 -5.53 -14.66
N SER A 145 9.88 -4.46 -15.42
CA SER A 145 8.77 -3.72 -16.02
C SER A 145 7.97 -4.71 -16.87
N GLY A 146 7.05 -5.45 -16.24
CA GLY A 146 5.92 -6.02 -16.92
C GLY A 146 5.38 -4.85 -17.70
N LYS A 147 5.30 -5.01 -19.02
CA LYS A 147 4.76 -3.99 -19.90
C LYS A 147 3.57 -3.38 -19.16
N ARG A 148 3.73 -2.17 -18.62
CA ARG A 148 2.63 -1.21 -18.66
C ARG A 148 2.17 -1.38 -20.10
N PRO A 149 0.89 -1.71 -20.37
CA PRO A 149 0.42 -1.69 -21.75
C PRO A 149 1.02 -0.42 -22.33
N ALA A 150 1.84 -0.58 -23.38
CA ALA A 150 2.55 0.56 -23.96
C ALA A 150 1.49 1.65 -24.05
N PRO A 151 1.73 2.87 -23.52
CA PRO A 151 0.74 3.91 -23.65
C PRO A 151 0.40 3.91 -25.13
N GLY A 152 -0.83 3.48 -25.46
CA GLY A 152 -1.32 3.54 -26.83
C GLY A 152 -1.02 4.97 -27.26
N PRO A 153 -0.50 5.14 -28.49
CA PRO A 153 0.32 6.29 -28.91
C PRO A 153 -0.02 7.50 -28.08
N SER A 154 0.87 7.86 -27.16
CA SER A 154 0.68 8.84 -26.09
C SER A 154 -0.31 9.94 -26.50
N ARG A 155 -1.59 9.71 -26.26
CA ARG A 155 -2.41 10.75 -25.73
C ARG A 155 -2.00 10.73 -24.29
N GLU A 156 -1.13 11.66 -23.93
CA GLU A 156 -1.18 12.20 -22.58
C GLU A 156 -2.67 12.21 -22.21
N PRO A 157 -3.12 11.60 -21.08
CA PRO A 157 -4.42 11.99 -20.56
C PRO A 157 -4.37 13.51 -20.59
N PRO A 158 -5.32 14.25 -21.19
CA PRO A 158 -5.12 15.67 -21.37
C PRO A 158 -5.08 16.24 -19.96
N SER A 159 -3.87 16.34 -19.45
CA SER A 159 -3.56 16.84 -18.14
C SER A 159 -4.01 18.25 -18.29
N ALA A 160 -5.07 18.57 -17.54
CA ALA A 160 -5.79 19.80 -17.68
C ALA A 160 -4.76 20.92 -17.69
N LYS A 161 -4.53 21.51 -18.86
CA LYS A 161 -3.63 22.66 -18.99
C LYS A 161 -4.17 23.85 -18.20
N VAL A 162 -5.40 23.72 -17.72
CA VAL A 162 -6.16 24.66 -16.92
C VAL A 162 -6.19 24.15 -15.48
N ASP A 163 -5.71 24.98 -14.56
CA ASP A 163 -6.02 24.85 -13.14
C ASP A 163 -7.52 25.15 -12.96
N VAL A 164 -8.28 24.18 -12.47
CA VAL A 164 -9.74 24.30 -12.32
C VAL A 164 -10.11 25.32 -11.24
N GLU A 165 -9.27 25.47 -10.20
CA GLU A 165 -9.54 26.39 -9.09
C GLU A 165 -9.03 27.80 -9.36
N ASN A 166 -8.01 27.93 -10.20
CA ASN A 166 -7.45 29.21 -10.60
C ASN A 166 -7.13 29.25 -12.12
N PRO A 167 -8.16 29.29 -12.99
CA PRO A 167 -7.95 29.18 -14.43
C PRO A 167 -7.26 30.41 -15.02
N ASP A 168 -6.21 30.18 -15.81
CA ASP A 168 -5.61 31.21 -16.67
C ASP A 168 -6.57 31.53 -17.83
N VAL A 169 -7.41 32.54 -17.61
CA VAL A 169 -8.43 32.99 -18.57
C VAL A 169 -7.85 33.66 -19.80
N GLU A 170 -6.61 34.17 -19.75
CA GLU A 170 -5.93 34.73 -20.93
C GLU A 170 -5.53 33.61 -21.89
N LYS A 171 -5.04 32.49 -21.34
CA LYS A 171 -4.61 31.32 -22.11
C LYS A 171 -5.78 30.40 -22.48
N PHE A 172 -6.82 30.32 -21.66
CA PHE A 172 -7.98 29.44 -21.84
C PHE A 172 -9.31 30.17 -21.65
N PRO A 173 -9.64 31.18 -22.47
CA PRO A 173 -10.81 32.03 -22.26
C PRO A 173 -12.14 31.27 -22.27
N ARG A 174 -12.23 30.18 -23.07
CA ARG A 174 -13.43 29.35 -23.17
C ARG A 174 -13.69 28.49 -21.93
N PHE A 175 -12.74 28.36 -21.02
CA PHE A 175 -12.91 27.58 -19.80
C PHE A 175 -13.88 28.27 -18.83
N ALA A 176 -13.85 29.61 -18.76
CA ALA A 176 -14.73 30.39 -17.90
C ALA A 176 -16.23 30.23 -18.25
N GLU A 177 -16.54 29.88 -19.50
CA GLU A 177 -17.91 29.69 -20.01
C GLU A 177 -18.35 28.22 -20.03
N ALA A 178 -17.46 27.29 -19.67
CA ALA A 178 -17.76 25.87 -19.75
C ALA A 178 -18.76 25.48 -18.65
N PRO A 179 -19.92 24.85 -18.98
CA PRO A 179 -20.86 24.39 -17.98
C PRO A 179 -20.27 23.22 -17.18
N PHE A 180 -20.50 23.21 -15.87
CA PHE A 180 -20.03 22.16 -14.98
C PHE A 180 -21.06 21.83 -13.90
N LEU A 181 -20.89 20.64 -13.31
CA LEU A 181 -21.60 20.21 -12.12
C LEU A 181 -20.57 20.11 -10.98
N ALA A 182 -20.95 20.57 -9.78
CA ALA A 182 -20.12 20.51 -8.59
C ALA A 182 -20.92 19.91 -7.44
N CYS A 183 -20.25 19.10 -6.61
CA CYS A 183 -20.81 18.56 -5.38
C CYS A 183 -19.69 18.38 -4.35
N VAL A 184 -20.08 18.33 -3.08
CA VAL A 184 -19.23 17.85 -1.98
C VAL A 184 -19.74 16.45 -1.64
N LEU A 185 -18.89 15.44 -1.82
CA LEU A 185 -19.27 14.06 -1.56
C LEU A 185 -18.95 13.70 -0.10
N CYS A 186 -19.97 13.30 0.66
CA CYS A 186 -19.85 12.95 2.07
C CYS A 186 -19.68 11.43 2.29
N PRO A 187 -19.22 11.01 3.48
CA PRO A 187 -19.12 9.59 3.83
C PRO A 187 -20.46 8.84 3.65
N GLY A 188 -20.42 7.72 2.93
CA GLY A 188 -21.60 6.90 2.63
C GLY A 188 -22.33 7.26 1.33
N GLU A 189 -21.98 8.38 0.70
CA GLU A 189 -22.55 8.78 -0.59
C GLU A 189 -21.80 8.15 -1.77
N MET A 190 -22.49 8.04 -2.89
CA MET A 190 -21.93 7.53 -4.15
C MET A 190 -22.13 8.56 -5.26
N LEU A 191 -21.05 8.83 -6.00
CA LEU A 191 -21.08 9.64 -7.21
C LEU A 191 -20.93 8.75 -8.44
N PHE A 192 -21.92 8.77 -9.32
CA PHE A 192 -21.80 8.15 -10.64
C PHE A 192 -21.17 9.13 -11.63
N ILE A 193 -20.05 8.75 -12.23
CA ILE A 193 -19.36 9.53 -13.27
C ILE A 193 -19.51 8.77 -14.60
N PRO A 194 -20.32 9.28 -15.55
CA PRO A 194 -20.50 8.61 -16.82
C PRO A 194 -19.20 8.48 -17.62
N VAL A 195 -19.14 7.47 -18.49
CA VAL A 195 -17.99 7.24 -19.37
C VAL A 195 -17.71 8.50 -20.22
N LYS A 196 -16.44 8.93 -20.28
CA LYS A 196 -15.93 10.15 -20.94
C LYS A 196 -16.20 11.48 -20.22
N TYR A 197 -16.82 11.50 -19.05
CA TYR A 197 -16.96 12.76 -18.29
C TYR A 197 -15.63 13.21 -17.68
N TRP A 198 -15.35 14.51 -17.81
CA TRP A 198 -14.28 15.18 -17.09
C TRP A 198 -14.67 15.33 -15.63
N HIS A 199 -13.74 15.06 -14.72
CA HIS A 199 -13.95 15.22 -13.28
C HIS A 199 -12.68 15.78 -12.62
N TYR A 200 -12.87 16.71 -11.70
CA TYR A 200 -11.85 17.26 -10.82
C TYR A 200 -12.26 16.95 -9.39
N VAL A 201 -11.31 16.52 -8.56
CA VAL A 201 -11.56 16.14 -7.16
C VAL A 201 -10.51 16.79 -6.27
N ARG A 202 -10.97 17.45 -5.22
CA ARG A 202 -10.12 17.96 -4.14
C ARG A 202 -10.64 17.44 -2.80
N ALA A 203 -9.74 16.91 -1.99
CA ALA A 203 -10.05 16.54 -0.62
C ALA A 203 -10.17 17.81 0.25
N LEU A 204 -11.27 17.94 1.00
CA LEU A 204 -11.46 19.03 1.95
C LEU A 204 -10.82 18.72 3.32
N ASP A 205 -10.75 17.43 3.67
CA ASP A 205 -10.19 16.86 4.90
C ASP A 205 -9.40 15.58 4.57
N LEU A 206 -8.80 14.93 5.58
CA LEU A 206 -8.23 13.59 5.41
C LEU A 206 -9.30 12.63 4.88
N SER A 207 -9.18 12.22 3.62
CA SER A 207 -10.23 11.49 2.89
C SER A 207 -9.78 10.12 2.39
N PHE A 208 -10.71 9.17 2.32
CA PHE A 208 -10.55 7.88 1.66
C PHE A 208 -11.78 7.58 0.80
N SER A 209 -11.57 7.16 -0.45
CA SER A 209 -12.64 6.88 -1.42
C SER A 209 -12.35 5.60 -2.20
N VAL A 210 -13.40 4.88 -2.61
CA VAL A 210 -13.30 3.65 -3.41
C VAL A 210 -14.02 3.87 -4.74
N SER A 211 -13.34 3.58 -5.86
CA SER A 211 -13.90 3.69 -7.21
C SER A 211 -14.12 2.32 -7.83
N PHE A 212 -15.31 2.08 -8.39
CA PHE A 212 -15.62 0.90 -9.19
C PHE A 212 -15.63 1.29 -10.68
N TRP A 213 -14.97 0.49 -11.52
CA TRP A 213 -14.91 0.69 -12.97
C TRP A 213 -15.49 -0.54 -13.67
N TRP A 214 -16.50 -0.35 -14.52
CA TRP A 214 -17.18 -1.43 -15.26
C TRP A 214 -17.42 -1.03 -16.73
N SER A 215 -17.80 -1.99 -17.57
CA SER A 215 -18.06 -1.79 -19.02
C SER A 215 -19.32 -2.51 -19.46
#